data_AF-A0ABC8UCQ7-F1
#
_entry.id   AF-A0ABC8UCQ7-F1
#
_cell.length_a   1.000
_cell.length_b   1.000
_cell.length_c   1.000
_cell.angle_alpha   90.00
_cell.angle_beta   90.00
_cell.angle_gamma   90.00
#
_symmetry.space_group_name_H-M   'P 1'
#
loop_
_entity.id
_entity.type
_entity.pdbx_description
1 polymer ?
#
loop_
_entity_poly.entity_id
_entity_poly.type
_entity_poly.pdbx_seq_one_letter_code
_entity_poly.pdbx_strand_id
1 'polypeptide(L)'
;MSSVSEGVVQIGKLLVHIAENGHSFELDCDEYTLVEAVQRFLESASGIQLNDQLLLCLDMKLESQRPLSAYKLPSEDQEVFLFNKARMRSNSQRPAPEQAEIIEIQDPPSPSPSHSPHPLDDALDPALKALPSYERQFRYHYQRGHVIYNRTQVRYEACDRILRELKVQERALEIAGGNLDHYYRMILQNYMNFVKCYSQQHQSHSNLLVNFAKVIEKLRSCKLLPALQTSNRKCLLDFVKEENLQKLVEDCSSSHVQFENKVSEFKHEFGELKCKVENLFSSKAAFHIRELEATIKDHQRYLIEQKSIMQALR
;
A
#
# COMPACT_ATOMS: atom_id res chain seq x y z
N MET A 1 7.25 -28.99 45.18
CA MET A 1 6.19 -29.09 44.16
C MET A 1 6.14 -27.75 43.44
N SER A 2 6.74 -27.68 42.25
CA SER A 2 6.73 -26.48 41.40
C SER A 2 5.40 -26.39 40.69
N SER A 3 4.65 -25.32 40.96
CA SER A 3 3.51 -24.92 40.16
C SER A 3 4.03 -24.39 38.82
N VAL A 4 3.94 -25.22 37.78
CA VAL A 4 4.05 -24.78 36.39
C VAL A 4 2.84 -23.88 36.16
N SER A 5 3.09 -22.58 36.00
CA SER A 5 2.06 -21.65 35.55
C SER A 5 1.79 -22.01 34.09
N GLU A 6 0.68 -22.68 33.83
CA GLU A 6 0.12 -22.82 32.48
C GLU A 6 -0.11 -21.40 31.94
N GLY A 7 0.74 -21.00 30.98
CA GLY A 7 0.59 -19.73 30.29
C GLY A 7 -0.70 -19.76 29.50
N VAL A 8 -1.70 -19.00 29.96
CA VAL A 8 -2.92 -18.76 29.21
C VAL A 8 -2.50 -17.98 27.96
N VAL A 9 -2.45 -18.67 26.82
CA VAL A 9 -2.22 -18.05 25.52
C VAL A 9 -3.43 -17.18 25.22
N GLN A 10 -3.25 -15.86 25.26
CA GLN A 10 -4.33 -14.92 25.02
C GLN A 10 -4.58 -14.87 23.51
N ILE A 11 -5.62 -15.59 23.07
CA ILE A 11 -6.09 -15.56 21.68
C ILE A 11 -6.74 -14.19 21.46
N GLY A 12 -6.20 -13.43 20.50
CA GLY A 12 -6.73 -12.14 20.06
C GLY A 12 -7.22 -12.21 18.61
N LYS A 13 -8.03 -11.22 18.22
CA LYS A 13 -8.48 -11.05 16.85
C LYS A 13 -7.56 -10.10 16.11
N LEU A 14 -7.07 -10.52 14.94
CA LEU A 14 -6.32 -9.68 14.01
C LEU A 14 -7.20 -9.29 12.84
N LEU A 15 -7.41 -7.98 12.67
CA LEU A 15 -8.13 -7.43 11.53
C LEU A 15 -7.14 -7.18 10.39
N VAL A 16 -7.34 -7.86 9.25
CA VAL A 16 -6.53 -7.70 8.05
C VAL A 16 -7.39 -7.16 6.91
N HIS A 17 -6.93 -6.09 6.27
CA HIS A 17 -7.55 -5.46 5.12
C HIS A 17 -6.77 -5.73 3.85
N ILE A 18 -7.45 -6.08 2.76
CA ILE A 18 -6.84 -6.10 1.43
C ILE A 18 -6.86 -4.67 0.90
N ALA A 19 -5.67 -4.08 0.69
CA ALA A 19 -5.54 -2.70 0.22
C ALA A 19 -6.13 -2.48 -1.18
N GLU A 20 -6.20 -3.51 -2.00
CA GLU A 20 -6.68 -3.43 -3.39
C GLU A 20 -8.19 -3.26 -3.52
N ASN A 21 -9.01 -3.87 -2.65
CA ASN A 21 -10.49 -3.86 -2.74
C ASN A 21 -11.18 -3.48 -1.42
N GLY A 22 -10.45 -3.30 -0.33
CA GLY A 22 -11.03 -2.95 0.97
C GLY A 22 -11.68 -4.10 1.73
N HIS A 23 -11.65 -5.34 1.20
CA HIS A 23 -12.14 -6.51 1.92
C HIS A 23 -11.38 -6.72 3.22
N SER A 24 -12.10 -7.19 4.24
CA SER A 24 -11.58 -7.32 5.60
C SER A 24 -11.76 -8.76 6.09
N PHE A 25 -10.74 -9.27 6.78
CA PHE A 25 -10.71 -10.59 7.38
C PHE A 25 -10.38 -10.47 8.86
N GLU A 26 -11.14 -11.17 9.70
CA GLU A 26 -10.78 -11.38 11.10
C GLU A 26 -10.11 -12.75 11.21
N LEU A 27 -8.90 -12.77 11.77
CA LEU A 27 -8.17 -13.98 12.08
C LEU A 27 -8.03 -14.14 13.58
N ASP A 28 -8.33 -15.32 14.10
CA ASP A 28 -7.99 -15.69 15.46
C ASP A 28 -6.51 -16.10 15.50
N CYS A 29 -5.71 -15.37 16.27
CA CYS A 29 -4.29 -15.63 16.43
C CYS A 29 -3.79 -15.19 17.81
N ASP A 30 -2.58 -15.58 18.16
CA ASP A 30 -1.93 -15.18 19.41
C ASP A 30 -0.66 -14.34 19.14
N GLU A 31 -0.07 -13.82 20.20
CA GLU A 31 1.16 -13.03 20.18
C GLU A 31 2.37 -13.79 19.60
N TYR A 32 2.35 -15.12 19.60
CA TYR A 32 3.44 -15.99 19.13
C TYR A 32 3.26 -16.42 17.68
N THR A 33 2.08 -16.19 17.11
CA THR A 33 1.76 -16.52 15.73
C THR A 33 2.74 -15.81 14.81
N LEU A 34 3.35 -16.55 13.89
CA LEU A 34 4.27 -15.98 12.91
C LEU A 34 3.50 -15.21 11.84
N VAL A 35 4.08 -14.11 11.37
CA VAL A 35 3.54 -13.37 10.22
C VAL A 35 3.35 -14.29 9.01
N GLU A 36 4.24 -15.24 8.78
CA GLU A 36 4.11 -16.22 7.69
C GLU A 36 2.83 -17.08 7.79
N ALA A 37 2.37 -17.40 9.00
CA ALA A 37 1.12 -18.15 9.19
C ALA A 37 -0.10 -17.32 8.74
N VAL A 38 -0.10 -16.03 9.08
CA VAL A 38 -1.10 -15.06 8.60
C VAL A 38 -1.05 -14.95 7.07
N GLN A 39 0.15 -14.86 6.48
CA GLN A 39 0.32 -14.77 5.04
C GLN A 39 -0.21 -16.01 4.30
N ARG A 40 -0.01 -17.22 4.85
CA ARG A 40 -0.54 -18.47 4.28
C ARG A 40 -2.07 -18.49 4.28
N PHE A 41 -2.69 -18.05 5.38
CA PHE A 41 -4.14 -17.89 5.42
C PHE A 41 -4.62 -16.92 4.34
N LEU A 42 -3.97 -15.76 4.25
CA LEU A 42 -4.34 -14.72 3.29
C LEU A 42 -4.13 -15.16 1.84
N GLU A 43 -3.15 -16.02 1.56
CA GLU A 43 -2.97 -16.58 0.21
C GLU A 43 -4.20 -17.38 -0.21
N SER A 44 -4.72 -18.22 0.68
CA SER A 44 -5.94 -19.00 0.40
C SER A 44 -7.19 -18.13 0.29
N ALA A 45 -7.29 -17.06 1.07
CA ALA A 45 -8.48 -16.21 1.13
C ALA A 45 -8.53 -15.13 0.03
N SER A 46 -7.37 -14.59 -0.36
CA SER A 46 -7.25 -13.49 -1.31
C SER A 46 -6.76 -13.90 -2.70
N GLY A 47 -6.15 -15.09 -2.83
CA GLY A 47 -5.47 -15.53 -4.05
C GLY A 47 -4.14 -14.82 -4.33
N ILE A 48 -3.66 -13.95 -3.43
CA ILE A 48 -2.37 -13.28 -3.57
C ILE A 48 -1.27 -14.23 -3.10
N GLN A 49 -0.36 -14.60 -4.00
CA GLN A 49 0.76 -15.49 -3.70
C GLN A 49 1.64 -14.94 -2.57
N LEU A 50 2.12 -15.81 -1.68
CA LEU A 50 3.00 -15.45 -0.55
C LEU A 50 4.15 -14.51 -0.95
N ASN A 51 4.81 -14.80 -2.07
CA ASN A 51 5.93 -14.01 -2.59
C ASN A 51 5.55 -12.62 -3.06
N ASP A 52 4.27 -12.39 -3.37
CA ASP A 52 3.72 -11.11 -3.77
C ASP A 52 3.01 -10.38 -2.63
N GLN A 53 2.86 -10.98 -1.46
CA GLN A 53 2.28 -10.31 -0.29
C GLN A 53 3.27 -9.31 0.34
N LEU A 54 2.74 -8.15 0.72
CA LEU A 54 3.38 -7.16 1.58
C LEU A 54 2.39 -6.77 2.66
N LEU A 55 2.69 -7.11 3.92
CA LEU A 55 1.87 -6.75 5.07
C LEU A 55 2.45 -5.51 5.75
N LEU A 56 1.62 -4.49 5.94
CA LEU A 56 1.96 -3.28 6.67
C LEU A 56 1.06 -3.12 7.89
N CYS A 57 1.62 -2.69 9.01
CA CYS A 57 0.89 -2.23 10.19
C CYS A 57 1.50 -0.89 10.58
N LEU A 58 0.68 0.16 10.66
CA LEU A 58 1.17 1.54 10.73
C LEU A 58 2.17 1.80 9.59
N ASP A 59 3.32 2.40 9.86
CA ASP A 59 4.40 2.64 8.91
C ASP A 59 5.39 1.46 8.78
N MET A 60 5.12 0.31 9.42
CA MET A 60 6.06 -0.80 9.53
C MET A 60 5.70 -1.99 8.62
N LYS A 61 6.72 -2.56 7.99
CA LYS A 61 6.62 -3.84 7.28
C LYS A 61 6.66 -5.02 8.26
N LEU A 62 5.72 -5.93 8.11
CA LEU A 62 5.68 -7.20 8.82
C LEU A 62 6.59 -8.22 8.10
N GLU A 63 7.55 -8.77 8.83
CA GLU A 63 8.52 -9.74 8.33
C GLU A 63 8.05 -11.16 8.63
N SER A 64 8.01 -12.02 7.62
CA SER A 64 7.43 -13.38 7.69
C SER A 64 7.95 -14.22 8.86
N GLN A 65 9.25 -14.13 9.15
CA GLN A 65 9.94 -14.87 10.19
C GLN A 65 9.75 -14.33 11.62
N ARG A 66 9.06 -13.20 11.79
CA ARG A 66 8.83 -12.58 13.10
C ARG A 66 7.44 -12.95 13.64
N PRO A 67 7.31 -13.11 14.97
CA PRO A 67 6.01 -13.27 15.61
C PRO A 67 5.24 -11.94 15.62
N LEU A 68 3.91 -12.01 15.72
CA LEU A 68 3.03 -10.84 15.80
C LEU A 68 3.34 -9.92 16.99
N SER A 69 3.80 -10.48 18.12
CA SER A 69 4.26 -9.72 19.30
C SER A 69 5.37 -8.71 18.99
N ALA A 70 6.22 -8.96 17.99
CA ALA A 70 7.25 -8.01 17.57
C ALA A 70 6.68 -6.67 17.07
N TYR A 71 5.39 -6.68 16.71
CA TYR A 71 4.62 -5.54 16.21
C TYR A 71 3.50 -5.13 17.16
N LYS A 72 3.41 -5.72 18.36
CA LYS A 72 2.31 -5.52 19.33
C LYS A 72 0.94 -5.99 18.80
N LEU A 73 0.96 -7.06 18.02
CA LEU A 73 -0.23 -7.71 17.48
C LEU A 73 -0.44 -9.10 18.14
N PRO A 74 -1.69 -9.61 18.21
CA PRO A 74 -2.94 -8.94 17.83
C PRO A 74 -3.35 -7.83 18.82
N SER A 75 -4.01 -6.77 18.32
CA SER A 75 -4.52 -5.65 19.12
C SER A 75 -5.80 -5.07 18.50
N GLU A 76 -6.79 -4.73 19.32
CA GLU A 76 -8.07 -4.16 18.83
C GLU A 76 -7.91 -2.80 18.13
N ASP A 77 -6.87 -2.04 18.49
CA ASP A 77 -6.60 -0.71 17.94
C ASP A 77 -5.69 -0.73 16.69
N GLN A 78 -5.24 -1.92 16.24
CA GLN A 78 -4.28 -2.04 15.14
C GLN A 78 -4.80 -2.90 14.00
N GLU A 79 -4.88 -2.28 12.83
CA GLU A 79 -5.26 -2.92 11.57
C GLU A 79 -4.00 -3.28 10.76
N VAL A 80 -4.03 -4.43 10.09
CA VAL A 80 -2.97 -4.85 9.15
C VAL A 80 -3.48 -4.72 7.72
N PHE A 81 -2.66 -4.17 6.83
CA PHE A 81 -2.98 -3.98 5.43
C PHE A 81 -2.14 -4.89 4.55
N LEU A 82 -2.81 -5.70 3.72
CA LEU A 82 -2.21 -6.56 2.71
C LEU A 82 -2.16 -5.84 1.36
N PHE A 83 -0.95 -5.72 0.82
CA PHE A 83 -0.67 -5.20 -0.50
C PHE A 83 -0.14 -6.29 -1.43
N ASN A 84 -0.46 -6.14 -2.72
CA ASN A 84 0.02 -7.02 -3.77
C ASN A 84 1.22 -6.38 -4.51
N LYS A 85 2.43 -6.88 -4.26
CA LYS A 85 3.68 -6.40 -4.88
C LYS A 85 3.70 -6.60 -6.40
N ALA A 86 3.02 -7.61 -6.94
CA ALA A 86 2.91 -7.78 -8.39
C ALA A 86 2.18 -6.61 -9.05
N ARG A 87 1.27 -5.93 -8.32
CA ARG A 87 0.55 -4.74 -8.80
C ARG A 87 1.35 -3.44 -8.68
N MET A 88 2.38 -3.39 -7.85
CA MET A 88 3.22 -2.21 -7.66
C MET A 88 4.28 -2.00 -8.76
N ARG A 89 4.42 -2.94 -9.69
CA ARG A 89 5.38 -2.85 -10.79
C ARG A 89 4.89 -1.86 -11.85
N SER A 90 5.80 -1.11 -12.48
CA SER A 90 5.47 -0.03 -13.42
C SER A 90 4.58 -0.42 -14.61
N ASN A 91 4.58 -1.70 -15.00
CA ASN A 91 3.80 -2.24 -16.12
C ASN A 91 2.74 -3.26 -15.66
N SER A 92 2.31 -3.20 -14.40
CA SER A 92 1.28 -4.11 -13.90
C SER A 92 -0.07 -3.83 -14.58
N GLN A 93 -0.83 -4.88 -14.85
CA GLN A 93 -2.22 -4.72 -15.27
C GLN A 93 -3.03 -4.14 -14.11
N ARG A 94 -3.95 -3.23 -14.42
CA ARG A 94 -4.93 -2.74 -13.43
C ARG A 94 -5.76 -3.92 -12.89
N PRO A 95 -6.18 -3.86 -11.61
CA PRO A 95 -7.18 -4.77 -11.08
C PRO A 95 -8.41 -4.82 -11.98
N ALA A 96 -9.04 -5.99 -12.06
CA ALA A 96 -10.34 -6.10 -12.71
C ALA A 96 -11.35 -5.23 -11.93
N PRO A 97 -12.29 -4.54 -12.61
CA PRO A 97 -13.35 -3.83 -11.92
C PRO A 97 -14.13 -4.77 -11.00
N GLU A 98 -14.33 -4.34 -9.77
CA GLU A 98 -15.16 -5.07 -8.82
C GLU A 98 -16.61 -5.08 -9.29
N GLN A 99 -17.20 -6.26 -9.36
CA GLN A 99 -18.60 -6.40 -9.77
C GLN A 99 -19.48 -6.16 -8.54
N ALA A 100 -20.17 -5.02 -8.51
CA ALA A 100 -21.23 -4.81 -7.54
C ALA A 100 -22.36 -5.81 -7.84
N GLU A 101 -22.56 -6.80 -6.98
CA GLU A 101 -23.67 -7.74 -7.07
C GLU A 101 -24.99 -7.00 -6.89
N ILE A 102 -25.63 -6.62 -8.00
CA ILE A 102 -26.99 -6.07 -7.99
C ILE A 102 -27.95 -7.25 -8.03
N ILE A 103 -28.52 -7.62 -6.88
CA ILE A 103 -29.55 -8.67 -6.82
C ILE A 103 -30.79 -8.19 -7.57
N GLU A 104 -31.12 -8.86 -8.67
CA GLU A 104 -32.37 -8.66 -9.39
C GLU A 104 -33.51 -9.41 -8.71
N ILE A 105 -34.31 -8.69 -7.94
CA ILE A 105 -35.58 -9.21 -7.39
C ILE A 105 -36.64 -9.10 -8.49
N GLN A 106 -37.40 -10.14 -8.77
CA GLN A 106 -38.46 -10.10 -9.81
C GLN A 106 -39.73 -9.38 -9.33
N ASP A 107 -40.47 -8.77 -10.26
CA ASP A 107 -41.77 -8.15 -9.96
C ASP A 107 -42.85 -9.22 -9.75
N PRO A 108 -43.87 -8.95 -8.90
CA PRO A 108 -44.98 -9.87 -8.72
C PRO A 108 -45.80 -9.99 -10.01
N PRO A 109 -46.41 -11.17 -10.26
CA PRO A 109 -47.26 -11.37 -11.44
C PRO A 109 -48.50 -10.47 -11.38
N SER A 110 -48.98 -10.05 -12.56
CA SER A 110 -50.20 -9.26 -12.68
C SER A 110 -51.41 -9.96 -12.04
N PRO A 111 -52.29 -9.24 -11.33
CA PRO A 111 -53.46 -9.84 -10.70
C PRO A 111 -54.39 -10.37 -11.80
N SER A 112 -54.76 -11.64 -11.71
CA SER A 112 -55.74 -12.25 -12.62
C SER A 112 -56.70 -13.16 -11.86
N PRO A 113 -57.99 -13.21 -12.23
CA PRO A 113 -58.97 -14.11 -11.61
C PRO A 113 -58.56 -15.59 -11.75
N SER A 114 -57.91 -15.95 -12.86
CA SER A 114 -57.39 -17.28 -13.12
C SER A 114 -56.35 -17.76 -12.09
N HIS A 115 -55.62 -16.83 -11.47
CA HIS A 115 -54.59 -17.14 -10.48
C HIS A 115 -55.13 -17.19 -9.03
N SER A 116 -56.34 -16.64 -8.79
CA SER A 116 -56.97 -16.63 -7.46
C SER A 116 -58.50 -16.55 -7.60
N PRO A 117 -59.19 -17.65 -7.94
CA PRO A 117 -60.64 -17.63 -8.15
C PRO A 117 -61.36 -17.31 -6.84
N HIS A 118 -62.38 -16.45 -6.90
CA HIS A 118 -63.17 -16.04 -5.74
C HIS A 118 -64.67 -16.31 -5.98
N PRO A 119 -65.44 -16.79 -4.98
CA PRO A 119 -66.86 -17.13 -5.15
C PRO A 119 -67.76 -15.98 -5.65
N LEU A 120 -67.34 -14.74 -5.39
CA LEU A 120 -68.05 -13.52 -5.82
C LEU A 120 -67.68 -13.03 -7.22
N ASP A 121 -66.74 -13.67 -7.93
CA ASP A 121 -66.37 -13.26 -9.30
C ASP A 121 -67.55 -13.38 -10.28
N ASP A 122 -68.45 -14.34 -10.02
CA ASP A 122 -69.66 -14.61 -10.81
C ASP A 122 -70.92 -13.97 -10.22
N ALA A 123 -70.78 -13.09 -9.21
CA ALA A 123 -71.92 -12.41 -8.60
C ALA A 123 -72.64 -11.51 -9.63
N LEU A 124 -73.98 -11.53 -9.60
CA LEU A 124 -74.83 -10.70 -10.44
C LEU A 124 -74.83 -9.21 -10.01
N ASP A 125 -74.60 -8.95 -8.72
CA ASP A 125 -74.46 -7.60 -8.17
C ASP A 125 -73.06 -7.05 -8.49
N PRO A 126 -72.94 -5.96 -9.27
CA PRO A 126 -71.66 -5.35 -9.61
C PRO A 126 -70.84 -4.93 -8.39
N ALA A 127 -71.48 -4.52 -7.29
CA ALA A 127 -70.79 -4.11 -6.07
C ALA A 127 -70.12 -5.30 -5.39
N LEU A 128 -70.80 -6.45 -5.33
CA LEU A 128 -70.25 -7.69 -4.77
C LEU A 128 -69.15 -8.28 -5.65
N LYS A 129 -69.29 -8.18 -6.98
CA LYS A 129 -68.27 -8.59 -7.95
C LYS A 129 -67.00 -7.73 -7.90
N ALA A 130 -67.09 -6.49 -7.43
CA ALA A 130 -65.94 -5.59 -7.31
C ALA A 130 -65.03 -5.92 -6.11
N LEU A 131 -65.56 -6.48 -5.02
CA LEU A 131 -64.80 -6.74 -3.80
C LEU A 131 -63.55 -7.64 -4.01
N PRO A 132 -63.63 -8.78 -4.73
CA PRO A 132 -62.46 -9.61 -4.98
C PRO A 132 -61.46 -8.94 -5.91
N SER A 133 -61.94 -8.08 -6.82
CA SER A 133 -61.07 -7.27 -7.69
C SER A 133 -60.25 -6.28 -6.86
N TYR A 134 -60.89 -5.57 -5.92
CA TYR A 134 -60.19 -4.66 -5.01
C TYR A 134 -59.19 -5.39 -4.11
N GLU A 135 -59.55 -6.55 -3.57
CA GLU A 135 -58.63 -7.35 -2.75
C GLU A 135 -57.41 -7.81 -3.55
N ARG A 136 -57.60 -8.34 -4.77
CA ARG A 136 -56.48 -8.75 -5.65
C ARG A 136 -55.58 -7.57 -5.99
N GLN A 137 -56.16 -6.42 -6.32
CA GLN A 137 -55.39 -5.21 -6.60
C GLN A 137 -54.60 -4.76 -5.37
N PHE A 138 -55.23 -4.75 -4.19
CA PHE A 138 -54.55 -4.40 -2.94
C PHE A 138 -53.36 -5.34 -2.67
N ARG A 139 -53.57 -6.67 -2.74
CA ARG A 139 -52.49 -7.66 -2.56
C ARG A 139 -51.36 -7.49 -3.57
N TYR A 140 -51.70 -7.27 -4.84
CA TYR A 140 -50.71 -7.02 -5.88
C TYR A 140 -49.88 -5.76 -5.58
N HIS A 141 -50.52 -4.65 -5.23
CA HIS A 141 -49.82 -3.41 -4.90
C HIS A 141 -48.99 -3.52 -3.62
N TYR A 142 -49.47 -4.25 -2.61
CA TYR A 142 -48.70 -4.58 -1.41
C TYR A 142 -47.44 -5.37 -1.75
N GLN A 143 -47.57 -6.46 -2.52
CA GLN A 143 -46.44 -7.28 -2.96
C GLN A 143 -45.45 -6.48 -3.80
N ARG A 144 -45.94 -5.64 -4.72
CA ARG A 144 -45.11 -4.78 -5.55
C ARG A 144 -44.35 -3.74 -4.72
N GLY A 145 -45.02 -3.14 -3.74
CA GLY A 145 -44.39 -2.25 -2.76
C GLY A 145 -43.29 -2.97 -1.98
N HIS A 146 -43.55 -4.19 -1.52
CA HIS A 146 -42.58 -5.02 -0.80
C HIS A 146 -41.36 -5.37 -1.67
N VAL A 147 -41.56 -5.69 -2.96
CA VAL A 147 -40.46 -5.95 -3.90
C VAL A 147 -39.62 -4.69 -4.10
N ILE A 148 -40.24 -3.53 -4.29
CA ILE A 148 -39.52 -2.24 -4.43
C ILE A 148 -38.71 -1.94 -3.17
N TYR A 149 -39.32 -2.06 -1.99
CA TYR A 149 -38.65 -1.86 -0.71
C TYR A 149 -37.42 -2.77 -0.55
N ASN A 150 -37.58 -4.07 -0.79
CA ASN A 150 -36.47 -5.03 -0.73
C ASN A 150 -35.36 -4.67 -1.72
N ARG A 151 -35.70 -4.28 -2.96
CA ARG A 151 -34.71 -3.85 -3.98
C ARG A 151 -33.94 -2.63 -3.50
N THR A 152 -34.62 -1.63 -2.93
CA THR A 152 -33.98 -0.44 -2.38
C THR A 152 -33.09 -0.78 -1.19
N GLN A 153 -33.55 -1.67 -0.30
CA GLN A 153 -32.77 -2.10 0.87
C GLN A 153 -31.47 -2.79 0.47
N VAL A 154 -31.52 -3.78 -0.42
CA VAL A 154 -30.32 -4.50 -0.89
C VAL A 154 -29.33 -3.54 -1.57
N ARG A 155 -29.82 -2.61 -2.40
CA ARG A 155 -28.95 -1.60 -3.04
C ARG A 155 -28.28 -0.68 -2.03
N TYR A 156 -29.00 -0.27 -0.99
CA TYR A 156 -28.44 0.57 0.06
C TYR A 156 -27.37 -0.17 0.87
N GLU A 157 -27.63 -1.42 1.25
CA GLU A 157 -26.66 -2.27 1.96
C GLU A 157 -25.39 -2.48 1.12
N ALA A 158 -25.53 -2.67 -0.20
CA ALA A 158 -24.40 -2.74 -1.12
C ALA A 158 -23.61 -1.43 -1.18
N CYS A 159 -24.29 -0.28 -1.28
CA CYS A 159 -23.63 1.04 -1.24
C CYS A 159 -22.89 1.28 0.08
N ASP A 160 -23.49 0.91 1.21
CA ASP A 160 -22.86 1.05 2.53
C ASP A 160 -21.61 0.16 2.65
N ARG A 161 -21.70 -1.10 2.18
CA ARG A 161 -20.55 -2.01 2.14
C ARG A 161 -19.41 -1.44 1.30
N ILE A 162 -19.69 -1.02 0.06
CA ILE A 162 -18.70 -0.43 -0.85
C ILE A 162 -18.09 0.85 -0.24
N LEU A 163 -18.89 1.67 0.45
CA LEU A 163 -18.37 2.85 1.15
C LEU A 163 -17.37 2.47 2.25
N ARG A 164 -17.66 1.41 3.03
CA ARG A 164 -16.74 0.90 4.05
C ARG A 164 -15.43 0.38 3.43
N GLU A 165 -15.53 -0.36 2.32
CA GLU A 165 -14.38 -0.85 1.55
C GLU A 165 -13.54 0.31 0.98
N LEU A 166 -14.16 1.34 0.39
CA LEU A 166 -13.48 2.54 -0.08
C LEU A 166 -12.74 3.28 1.05
N LYS A 167 -13.33 3.38 2.24
CA LYS A 167 -12.67 3.96 3.41
C LYS A 167 -11.47 3.14 3.87
N VAL A 168 -11.53 1.82 3.73
CA VAL A 168 -10.37 0.95 4.01
C VAL A 168 -9.26 1.20 3.00
N GLN A 169 -9.58 1.32 1.70
CA GLN A 169 -8.59 1.65 0.67
C GLN A 169 -7.95 3.03 0.89
N GLU A 170 -8.73 4.04 1.32
CA GLU A 170 -8.21 5.37 1.70
C GLU A 170 -7.18 5.24 2.82
N ARG A 171 -7.49 4.52 3.90
CA ARG A 171 -6.53 4.25 4.99
C ARG A 171 -5.31 3.47 4.48
N ALA A 172 -5.50 2.48 3.61
CA ALA A 172 -4.40 1.72 3.03
C ALA A 172 -3.43 2.61 2.25
N LEU A 173 -3.93 3.62 1.53
CA LEU A 173 -3.10 4.61 0.85
C LEU A 173 -2.33 5.50 1.83
N GLU A 174 -2.95 5.91 2.93
CA GLU A 174 -2.27 6.67 4.00
C GLU A 174 -1.13 5.85 4.61
N ILE A 175 -1.38 4.58 4.91
CA ILE A 175 -0.39 3.62 5.44
C ILE A 175 0.76 3.41 4.46
N ALA A 176 0.46 3.14 3.19
CA ALA A 176 1.48 2.99 2.15
C ALA A 176 2.30 4.26 1.96
N GLY A 177 1.65 5.44 1.99
CA GLY A 177 2.30 6.74 1.91
C GLY A 177 3.25 6.99 3.08
N GLY A 178 2.82 6.68 4.31
CA GLY A 178 3.65 6.77 5.51
C GLY A 178 4.87 5.84 5.45
N ASN A 179 4.67 4.59 5.02
CA ASN A 179 5.77 3.63 4.84
C ASN A 179 6.78 4.10 3.78
N LEU A 180 6.30 4.58 2.63
CA LEU A 180 7.13 5.12 1.56
C LEU A 180 7.95 6.34 2.02
N ASP A 181 7.31 7.27 2.74
CA ASP A 181 7.97 8.46 3.28
C ASP A 181 9.05 8.10 4.30
N HIS A 182 8.79 7.14 5.20
CA HIS A 182 9.78 6.63 6.14
C HIS A 182 11.03 6.10 5.44
N TYR A 183 10.86 5.18 4.48
CA TYR A 183 11.99 4.61 3.74
C TYR A 183 12.70 5.64 2.86
N TYR A 184 11.96 6.55 2.22
CA TYR A 184 12.56 7.61 1.43
C TYR A 184 13.44 8.53 2.29
N ARG A 185 13.00 8.90 3.51
CA ARG A 185 13.81 9.68 4.45
C ARG A 185 15.11 8.98 4.83
N MET A 186 15.06 7.66 5.07
CA MET A 186 16.28 6.87 5.32
C MET A 186 17.23 6.87 4.12
N ILE A 187 16.71 6.65 2.90
CA ILE A 187 17.49 6.64 1.66
C ILE A 187 18.12 8.01 1.40
N LEU A 188 17.36 9.09 1.58
CA LEU A 188 17.83 10.47 1.43
C LEU A 188 18.96 10.78 2.42
N GLN A 189 18.83 10.37 3.68
CA GLN A 189 19.88 10.56 4.67
C GLN A 189 21.17 9.82 4.30
N ASN A 190 21.05 8.57 3.84
CA ASN A 190 22.19 7.76 3.38
C ASN A 190 22.88 8.42 2.17
N TYR A 191 22.10 8.92 1.21
CA TYR A 191 22.61 9.67 0.07
C TYR A 191 23.36 10.94 0.50
N MET A 192 22.79 11.74 1.40
CA MET A 192 23.45 12.95 1.91
C MET A 192 24.77 12.65 2.62
N ASN A 193 24.80 11.59 3.43
CA ASN A 193 26.01 11.12 4.11
C ASN A 193 27.08 10.70 3.09
N PHE A 194 26.68 9.94 2.07
CA PHE A 194 27.57 9.55 0.98
C PHE A 194 28.15 10.76 0.24
N VAL A 195 27.30 11.70 -0.21
CA VAL A 195 27.74 12.88 -0.97
C VAL A 195 28.70 13.75 -0.15
N LYS A 196 28.46 13.88 1.16
CA LYS A 196 29.37 14.61 2.06
C LYS A 196 30.75 13.94 2.14
N CYS A 197 30.78 12.63 2.36
CA CYS A 197 32.03 11.86 2.43
C CYS A 197 32.78 11.90 1.09
N TYR A 198 32.06 11.67 -0.01
CA TYR A 198 32.59 11.74 -1.37
C TYR A 198 33.25 13.09 -1.64
N SER A 199 32.56 14.19 -1.37
CA SER A 199 33.07 15.54 -1.65
C SER A 199 34.40 15.82 -0.93
N GLN A 200 34.53 15.38 0.32
CA GLN A 200 35.76 15.52 1.10
C GLN A 200 36.89 14.66 0.53
N GLN A 201 36.63 13.38 0.27
CA GLN A 201 37.63 12.47 -0.29
C GLN A 201 38.07 12.88 -1.70
N HIS A 202 37.10 13.28 -2.54
CA HIS A 202 37.36 13.76 -3.89
C HIS A 202 38.27 14.99 -3.86
N GLN A 203 37.99 15.97 -2.99
CA GLN A 203 38.85 17.15 -2.84
C GLN A 203 40.26 16.77 -2.39
N SER A 204 40.40 15.88 -1.39
CA SER A 204 41.72 15.41 -0.94
C SER A 204 42.50 14.70 -2.04
N HIS A 205 41.84 13.82 -2.80
CA HIS A 205 42.49 13.07 -3.88
C HIS A 205 42.87 13.96 -5.07
N SER A 206 41.95 14.83 -5.49
CA SER A 206 42.20 15.81 -6.55
C SER A 206 43.38 16.72 -6.19
N ASN A 207 43.43 17.22 -4.95
CA ASN A 207 44.55 18.00 -4.45
C ASN A 207 45.88 17.23 -4.48
N LEU A 208 45.88 15.93 -4.14
CA LEU A 208 47.09 15.11 -4.18
C LEU A 208 47.60 14.97 -5.62
N LEU A 209 46.71 14.66 -6.57
CA LEU A 209 47.04 14.47 -7.98
C LEU A 209 47.57 15.76 -8.62
N VAL A 210 46.89 16.89 -8.40
CA VAL A 210 47.29 18.19 -8.95
C VAL A 210 48.65 18.66 -8.40
N ASN A 211 48.95 18.36 -7.14
CA ASN A 211 50.21 18.78 -6.52
C ASN A 211 51.38 17.83 -6.79
N PHE A 212 51.16 16.65 -7.38
CA PHE A 212 52.20 15.64 -7.56
C PHE A 212 53.43 16.17 -8.32
N ALA A 213 53.23 16.82 -9.47
CA ALA A 213 54.33 17.37 -10.26
C ALA A 213 55.18 18.37 -9.47
N LYS A 214 54.52 19.23 -8.69
CA LYS A 214 55.20 20.21 -7.82
C LYS A 214 56.02 19.54 -6.72
N VAL A 215 55.55 18.41 -6.17
CA VAL A 215 56.29 17.63 -5.16
C VAL A 215 57.51 16.96 -5.78
N ILE A 216 57.40 16.40 -6.99
CA ILE A 216 58.54 15.83 -7.72
C ILE A 216 59.61 16.89 -8.00
N GLU A 217 59.23 18.07 -8.48
CA GLU A 217 60.20 19.17 -8.69
C GLU A 217 60.86 19.64 -7.39
N LYS A 218 60.12 19.62 -6.28
CA LYS A 218 60.68 19.93 -4.97
C LYS A 218 61.73 18.89 -4.54
N LEU A 219 61.46 17.60 -4.74
CA LEU A 219 62.43 16.54 -4.45
C LEU A 219 63.69 16.67 -5.33
N ARG A 220 63.52 17.05 -6.60
CA ARG A 220 64.62 17.29 -7.55
C ARG A 220 65.49 18.49 -7.15
N SER A 221 64.88 19.56 -6.65
CA SER A 221 65.61 20.78 -6.24
C SER A 221 66.32 20.66 -4.87
N CYS A 222 65.90 19.72 -4.02
CA CYS A 222 66.57 19.44 -2.74
C CYS A 222 67.88 18.65 -2.95
N LYS A 223 69.01 19.37 -3.04
CA LYS A 223 70.36 18.80 -3.16
C LYS A 223 70.81 18.12 -1.86
N LEU A 224 71.56 17.03 -1.99
CA LEU A 224 72.19 16.34 -0.86
C LEU A 224 73.38 17.14 -0.33
N LEU A 225 73.71 16.91 0.95
CA LEU A 225 74.96 17.41 1.53
C LEU A 225 76.16 16.89 0.72
N PRO A 226 77.18 17.71 0.43
CA PRO A 226 78.29 17.32 -0.46
C PRO A 226 79.00 16.02 -0.05
N ALA A 227 79.14 15.76 1.25
CA ALA A 227 79.75 14.54 1.77
C ALA A 227 78.94 13.25 1.49
N LEU A 228 77.66 13.38 1.13
CA LEU A 228 76.76 12.27 0.82
C LEU A 228 76.48 12.12 -0.69
N GLN A 229 77.02 13.02 -1.51
CA GLN A 229 76.85 12.96 -2.96
C GLN A 229 77.73 11.87 -3.57
N THR A 230 77.17 11.12 -4.51
CA THR A 230 77.91 10.16 -5.34
C THR A 230 77.67 10.44 -6.81
N SER A 231 78.34 9.72 -7.71
CA SER A 231 78.10 9.83 -9.15
C SER A 231 76.61 9.67 -9.53
N ASN A 232 75.88 8.85 -8.76
CA ASN A 232 74.51 8.44 -9.03
C ASN A 232 73.49 9.02 -8.03
N ARG A 233 73.90 9.84 -7.06
CA ARG A 233 73.01 10.43 -6.03
C ARG A 233 73.40 11.89 -5.77
N LYS A 234 72.54 12.82 -6.16
CA LYS A 234 72.76 14.27 -6.12
C LYS A 234 71.62 15.01 -5.43
N CYS A 235 70.39 14.49 -5.48
CA CYS A 235 69.19 15.09 -4.88
C CYS A 235 68.32 14.04 -4.16
N LEU A 236 67.30 14.49 -3.45
CA LEU A 236 66.37 13.59 -2.75
C LEU A 236 65.56 12.70 -3.71
N LEU A 237 65.29 13.16 -4.93
CA LEU A 237 64.58 12.37 -5.94
C LEU A 237 65.33 11.07 -6.30
N ASP A 238 66.67 11.07 -6.27
CA ASP A 238 67.50 9.90 -6.63
C ASP A 238 67.34 8.71 -5.65
N PHE A 239 66.64 8.90 -4.53
CA PHE A 239 66.32 7.85 -3.56
C PHE A 239 64.95 7.21 -3.79
N VAL A 240 64.19 7.69 -4.78
CA VAL A 240 62.85 7.22 -5.07
C VAL A 240 62.78 6.75 -6.51
N LYS A 241 62.03 5.67 -6.77
CA LYS A 241 61.82 5.16 -8.13
C LYS A 241 60.77 6.02 -8.82
N GLU A 242 61.22 7.02 -9.59
CA GLU A 242 60.34 7.98 -10.26
C GLU A 242 59.33 7.30 -11.19
N GLU A 243 59.75 6.29 -11.96
CA GLU A 243 58.85 5.56 -12.87
C GLU A 243 57.69 4.89 -12.12
N ASN A 244 57.95 4.35 -10.92
CA ASN A 244 56.91 3.74 -10.10
C ASN A 244 55.92 4.79 -9.56
N LEU A 245 56.41 5.98 -9.20
CA LEU A 245 55.56 7.07 -8.73
C LEU A 245 54.69 7.62 -9.86
N GLN A 246 55.24 7.77 -11.06
CA GLN A 246 54.50 8.19 -12.25
C GLN A 246 53.38 7.19 -12.57
N LYS A 247 53.70 5.89 -12.59
CA LYS A 247 52.70 4.84 -12.78
C LYS A 247 51.59 4.87 -11.71
N LEU A 248 51.96 5.02 -10.43
CA LEU A 248 50.98 5.14 -9.34
C LEU A 248 50.03 6.34 -9.55
N VAL A 249 50.53 7.47 -10.06
CA VAL A 249 49.70 8.65 -10.32
C VAL A 249 48.79 8.46 -11.52
N GLU A 250 49.26 7.78 -12.57
CA GLU A 250 48.42 7.38 -13.71
C GLU A 250 47.28 6.46 -13.25
N ASP A 251 47.61 5.42 -12.48
CA ASP A 251 46.65 4.47 -11.92
C ASP A 251 45.63 5.19 -11.00
N CYS A 252 46.10 6.05 -10.10
CA CYS A 252 45.26 6.85 -9.22
C CYS A 252 44.38 7.84 -9.99
N SER A 253 44.90 8.49 -11.04
CA SER A 253 44.11 9.42 -11.87
C SER A 253 43.02 8.70 -12.64
N SER A 254 43.35 7.55 -13.23
CA SER A 254 42.37 6.69 -13.91
C SER A 254 41.27 6.24 -12.95
N SER A 255 41.65 5.75 -11.77
CA SER A 255 40.69 5.37 -10.72
C SER A 255 39.85 6.55 -10.23
N HIS A 256 40.43 7.75 -10.12
CA HIS A 256 39.71 8.96 -9.70
C HIS A 256 38.58 9.32 -10.67
N VAL A 257 38.90 9.36 -11.97
CA VAL A 257 37.95 9.68 -13.03
C VAL A 257 36.88 8.59 -13.15
N GLN A 258 37.26 7.31 -13.06
CA GLN A 258 36.30 6.21 -13.09
C GLN A 258 35.28 6.30 -11.94
N PHE A 259 35.76 6.58 -10.73
CA PHE A 259 34.89 6.72 -9.57
C PHE A 259 34.01 7.97 -9.66
N GLU A 260 34.54 9.08 -10.16
CA GLU A 260 33.77 10.29 -10.44
C GLU A 260 32.62 10.03 -11.42
N ASN A 261 32.88 9.29 -12.51
CA ASN A 261 31.84 8.89 -13.46
C ASN A 261 30.75 8.06 -12.79
N LYS A 262 31.12 7.08 -11.94
CA LYS A 262 30.15 6.28 -11.18
C LYS A 262 29.34 7.10 -10.18
N VAL A 263 29.95 8.08 -9.53
CA VAL A 263 29.24 9.00 -8.64
C VAL A 263 28.28 9.89 -9.44
N SER A 264 28.64 10.29 -10.66
CA SER A 264 27.76 11.05 -11.55
C SER A 264 26.54 10.23 -11.98
N GLU A 265 26.74 8.98 -12.41
CA GLU A 265 25.65 8.03 -12.71
C GLU A 265 24.71 7.88 -11.50
N PHE A 266 25.26 7.62 -10.31
CA PHE A 266 24.48 7.48 -9.09
C PHE A 266 23.68 8.75 -8.71
N LYS A 267 24.28 9.94 -8.86
CA LYS A 267 23.57 11.22 -8.64
C LYS A 267 22.40 11.38 -9.59
N HIS A 268 22.54 10.95 -10.84
CA HIS A 268 21.47 10.99 -11.82
C HIS A 268 20.32 10.06 -11.43
N GLU A 269 20.61 8.79 -11.12
CA GLU A 269 19.61 7.82 -10.65
C GLU A 269 18.88 8.29 -9.39
N PHE A 270 19.61 8.85 -8.42
CA PHE A 270 19.02 9.42 -7.22
C PHE A 270 18.14 10.64 -7.52
N GLY A 271 18.57 11.50 -8.45
CA GLY A 271 17.77 12.63 -8.93
C GLY A 271 16.44 12.19 -9.53
N GLU A 272 16.44 11.13 -10.34
CA GLU A 272 15.19 10.55 -10.85
C GLU A 272 14.30 10.00 -9.75
N LEU A 273 14.87 9.26 -8.79
CA LEU A 273 14.12 8.73 -7.65
C LEU A 273 13.44 9.86 -6.88
N LYS A 274 14.19 10.92 -6.55
CA LYS A 274 13.68 12.11 -5.86
C LYS A 274 12.50 12.73 -6.60
N CYS A 275 12.64 12.99 -7.91
CA CYS A 275 11.55 13.56 -8.71
C CYS A 275 10.31 12.65 -8.74
N LYS A 276 10.49 11.33 -8.87
CA LYS A 276 9.37 10.35 -8.87
C LYS A 276 8.62 10.38 -7.54
N VAL A 277 9.34 10.45 -6.43
CA VAL A 277 8.76 10.50 -5.08
C VAL A 277 8.01 11.82 -4.84
N GLU A 278 8.61 12.95 -5.20
CA GLU A 278 7.98 14.28 -5.07
C GLU A 278 6.68 14.38 -5.90
N ASN A 279 6.69 13.83 -7.12
CA ASN A 279 5.49 13.76 -7.96
C ASN A 279 4.39 12.89 -7.35
N LEU A 280 4.76 11.75 -6.77
CA LEU A 280 3.82 10.84 -6.12
C LEU A 280 3.12 11.50 -4.92
N PHE A 281 3.88 12.18 -4.06
CA PHE A 281 3.30 12.90 -2.91
C PHE A 281 2.51 14.15 -3.30
N SER A 282 2.81 14.76 -4.44
CA SER A 282 2.04 15.90 -4.98
C SER A 282 0.74 15.45 -5.66
N SER A 283 0.70 14.22 -6.18
CA SER A 283 -0.47 13.63 -6.81
C SER A 283 -1.48 13.21 -5.73
N LYS A 284 -2.28 14.15 -5.25
CA LYS A 284 -3.40 13.82 -4.37
C LYS A 284 -4.53 13.24 -5.23
N ALA A 285 -4.74 11.93 -5.15
CA ALA A 285 -5.96 11.33 -5.67
C ALA A 285 -7.14 11.95 -4.89
N ALA A 286 -7.96 12.74 -5.58
CA ALA A 286 -9.14 13.35 -4.99
C ALA A 286 -10.23 12.27 -4.87
N PHE A 287 -10.22 11.55 -3.76
CA PHE A 287 -11.32 10.65 -3.43
C PHE A 287 -12.44 11.46 -2.78
N HIS A 288 -13.57 11.60 -3.47
CA HIS A 288 -14.78 12.24 -2.94
C HIS A 288 -15.57 11.30 -2.00
N ILE A 289 -14.87 10.51 -1.16
CA ILE A 289 -15.49 9.55 -0.23
C ILE A 289 -16.45 10.26 0.73
N ARG A 290 -16.12 11.48 1.17
CA ARG A 290 -16.99 12.28 2.04
C ARG A 290 -18.30 12.69 1.36
N GLU A 291 -18.27 13.03 0.08
CA GLU A 291 -19.48 13.38 -0.68
C GLU A 291 -20.34 12.14 -0.95
N LEU A 292 -19.70 11.00 -1.25
CA LEU A 292 -20.39 9.72 -1.37
C LEU A 292 -21.06 9.31 -0.07
N GLU A 293 -20.37 9.44 1.06
CA GLU A 293 -20.92 9.18 2.40
C GLU A 293 -22.13 10.07 2.70
N ALA A 294 -22.05 11.37 2.39
CA ALA A 294 -23.16 12.29 2.56
C ALA A 294 -24.36 11.89 1.67
N THR A 295 -24.09 11.49 0.42
CA THR A 295 -25.13 11.05 -0.51
C THR A 295 -25.82 9.78 -0.03
N ILE A 296 -25.07 8.77 0.42
CA ILE A 296 -25.64 7.52 0.94
C ILE A 296 -26.48 7.80 2.20
N LYS A 297 -25.99 8.64 3.12
CA LYS A 297 -26.76 9.06 4.31
C LYS A 297 -28.06 9.77 3.94
N ASP A 298 -28.04 10.66 2.95
CA ASP A 298 -29.25 11.34 2.49
C ASP A 298 -30.29 10.34 1.96
N HIS A 299 -29.86 9.30 1.24
CA HIS A 299 -30.75 8.28 0.69
C HIS A 299 -31.39 7.37 1.75
N GLN A 300 -30.83 7.31 2.96
CA GLN A 300 -31.40 6.55 4.07
C GLN A 300 -32.82 7.04 4.43
N ARG A 301 -33.13 8.32 4.20
CA ARG A 301 -34.47 8.89 4.46
C ARG A 301 -35.56 8.20 3.63
N TYR A 302 -35.26 7.86 2.37
CA TYR A 302 -36.21 7.19 1.49
C TYR A 302 -36.48 5.76 1.93
N LEU A 303 -35.48 5.07 2.47
CA LEU A 303 -35.68 3.75 3.06
C LEU A 303 -36.56 3.79 4.30
N ILE A 304 -36.39 4.80 5.15
CA ILE A 304 -37.22 5.01 6.34
C ILE A 304 -38.67 5.27 5.92
N GLU A 305 -38.88 6.11 4.91
CA GLU A 305 -40.20 6.41 4.35
C GLU A 305 -40.86 5.16 3.77
N GLN A 306 -40.15 4.41 2.92
CA GLN A 306 -40.66 3.14 2.36
C GLN A 306 -41.00 2.13 3.45
N LYS A 307 -40.15 2.02 4.49
CA LYS A 307 -40.42 1.14 5.63
C LYS A 307 -41.70 1.54 6.37
N SER A 308 -41.93 2.85 6.57
CA SER A 308 -43.15 3.38 7.18
C SER A 308 -44.39 3.05 6.34
N ILE A 309 -44.32 3.24 5.01
CA ILE A 309 -45.39 2.87 4.08
C ILE A 309 -45.70 1.37 4.17
N MET A 310 -44.68 0.52 4.15
CA MET A 310 -44.85 -0.94 4.24
C MET A 310 -45.46 -1.38 5.58
N GLN A 311 -45.17 -0.67 6.68
CA GLN A 311 -45.78 -0.91 7.98
C GLN A 311 -47.25 -0.48 8.02
N ALA A 312 -47.61 0.62 7.36
CA ALA A 312 -48.98 1.11 7.29
C ALA A 312 -49.89 0.24 6.40
N LEU A 313 -49.32 -0.45 5.41
CA LEU A 313 -50.04 -1.36 4.52
C LEU A 313 -50.20 -2.79 5.07
N ARG A 314 -49.65 -3.07 6.26
CA ARG A 314 -49.68 -4.38 6.91
C ARG A 314 -50.88 -4.53 7.82
#